data_AF-A0A535AAW3-F1
#
_entry.id   AF-A0A535AAW3-F1
#
_cell.length_a   1.000
_cell.length_b   1.000
_cell.length_c   1.000
_cell.angle_alpha   90.00
_cell.angle_beta   90.00
_cell.angle_gamma   90.00
#
_symmetry.space_group_name_H-M   'P 1'
#
loop_
_entity.id
_entity.type
_entity.pdbx_description
1 polymer ?
#
loop_
_entity_poly.entity_id
_entity_poly.type
_entity_poly.pdbx_seq_one_letter_code
_entity_poly.pdbx_strand_id
1 'polypeptide(L)'
;MTPWLVLTAIVAAMNLAAFIAIRGRWDRFVAVLLLASVIGAILGNAIGERTGVELVRIGDFHLVIASVGAQLCMLVATLLTQLGPSRRSE
;
A
#
# COMPACT_ATOMS: atom_id res chain seq x y z
N MET A 1 -3.38 16.20 -16.20
CA MET A 1 -2.88 15.19 -15.24
C MET A 1 -3.90 14.08 -15.20
N THR A 2 -3.50 12.85 -15.51
CA THR A 2 -4.43 11.72 -15.70
C THR A 2 -5.12 11.37 -14.37
N PRO A 3 -6.47 11.36 -14.30
CA PRO A 3 -7.24 11.16 -13.06
C PRO A 3 -6.83 9.94 -12.22
N TRP A 4 -6.29 8.92 -12.89
CA TRP A 4 -5.83 7.68 -12.27
C TRP A 4 -4.68 7.88 -11.27
N LEU A 5 -3.76 8.82 -11.51
CA LEU A 5 -2.63 9.10 -10.61
C LEU A 5 -3.12 9.69 -9.29
N VAL A 6 -4.09 10.59 -9.37
CA VAL A 6 -4.70 11.23 -8.21
C VAL A 6 -5.45 10.19 -7.37
N LEU A 7 -6.24 9.33 -8.02
CA LEU A 7 -6.91 8.21 -7.36
C LEU A 7 -5.92 7.26 -6.68
N THR A 8 -4.83 6.89 -7.37
CA THR A 8 -3.78 6.03 -6.81
C THR A 8 -3.15 6.65 -5.56
N ALA A 9 -2.81 7.94 -5.62
CA ALA A 9 -2.23 8.66 -4.50
C ALA A 9 -3.19 8.75 -3.31
N ILE A 10 -4.48 9.05 -3.56
CA ILE A 10 -5.51 9.10 -2.51
C ILE A 10 -5.70 7.72 -1.88
N VAL A 11 -5.81 6.66 -2.68
CA VAL A 11 -6.00 5.29 -2.19
C VAL A 11 -4.81 4.82 -1.39
N ALA A 12 -3.58 5.11 -1.85
CA ALA A 12 -2.36 4.82 -1.12
C ALA A 12 -2.33 5.56 0.22
N ALA A 13 -2.67 6.85 0.24
CA ALA A 13 -2.74 7.66 1.45
C ALA A 13 -3.82 7.17 2.44
N MET A 14 -5.02 6.82 1.95
CA MET A 14 -6.08 6.24 2.78
C MET A 14 -5.65 4.90 3.38
N ASN A 15 -5.01 4.04 2.58
CA ASN A 15 -4.50 2.75 3.06
C ASN A 15 -3.39 2.93 4.10
N LEU A 16 -2.46 3.86 3.87
CA LEU A 16 -1.43 4.18 4.84
C LEU A 16 -2.04 4.70 6.15
N ALA A 17 -3.00 5.62 6.07
CA ALA A 17 -3.67 6.17 7.24
C ALA A 17 -4.41 5.07 8.03
N ALA A 18 -5.15 4.20 7.33
CA ALA A 18 -5.82 3.06 7.94
C ALA A 18 -4.82 2.09 8.60
N PHE A 19 -3.71 1.79 7.93
CA PHE A 19 -2.67 0.90 8.46
C PHE A 19 -2.02 1.48 9.72
N ILE A 20 -1.69 2.77 9.73
CA ILE A 20 -1.13 3.46 10.89
C ILE A 20 -2.16 3.55 12.02
N ALA A 21 -3.43 3.82 11.72
CA ALA A 21 -4.50 3.88 12.71
C ALA A 21 -4.71 2.53 13.41
N ILE A 22 -4.69 1.42 12.65
CA ILE A 22 -4.79 0.06 13.21
C ILE A 22 -3.56 -0.27 14.06
N ARG A 23 -2.36 0.14 13.64
CA ARG A 23 -1.12 -0.10 14.39
C ARG A 23 -0.96 0.77 15.63
N GLY A 24 -1.63 1.93 15.68
CA GLY A 24 -1.52 2.92 16.75
C GLY A 24 -0.10 3.49 16.93
N ARG A 25 0.80 3.32 15.95
CA ARG A 25 2.21 3.68 16.06
C ARG A 25 2.68 4.43 14.83
N TRP A 26 3.12 5.67 15.05
CA TRP A 26 3.88 6.45 14.07
C TRP A 26 5.35 6.09 14.21
N ASP A 27 5.82 5.19 13.35
CA ASP A 27 7.20 4.72 13.38
C ASP A 27 8.08 5.56 12.44
N ARG A 28 9.39 5.51 12.61
CA ARG A 28 10.37 6.15 11.71
C ARG A 28 10.30 5.61 10.28
N PHE A 29 9.65 4.47 10.08
CA PHE A 29 9.45 3.83 8.78
C PHE A 29 8.20 4.29 8.03
N VAL A 30 7.49 5.34 8.48
CA VAL A 30 6.29 5.86 7.78
C VAL A 30 6.57 6.19 6.31
N ALA A 31 7.74 6.76 5.98
CA ALA A 31 8.10 7.03 4.58
C ALA A 31 8.25 5.74 3.75
N VAL A 32 8.79 4.67 4.34
CA VAL A 32 8.91 3.35 3.69
C VAL A 32 7.54 2.73 3.49
N LEU A 33 6.65 2.84 4.49
CA LEU A 33 5.27 2.37 4.40
C LEU A 33 4.48 3.14 3.35
N LEU A 34 4.70 4.46 3.22
CA LEU A 34 4.09 5.28 2.17
C LEU A 34 4.51 4.76 0.79
N LEU A 35 5.82 4.56 0.55
CA LEU A 35 6.30 4.01 -0.71
C LEU A 35 5.73 2.61 -0.97
N ALA A 36 5.70 1.74 0.04
CA ALA A 36 5.11 0.42 -0.06
C ALA A 36 3.61 0.47 -0.40
N SER A 37 2.87 1.43 0.18
CA SER A 37 1.45 1.63 -0.11
C SER A 37 1.21 2.05 -1.56
N VAL A 38 2.04 2.95 -2.10
CA VAL A 38 1.94 3.41 -3.48
C VAL A 38 2.26 2.28 -4.44
N ILE A 39 3.35 1.55 -4.19
CA ILE A 39 3.76 0.39 -5.01
C ILE A 39 2.66 -0.67 -4.99
N GLY A 40 2.15 -1.02 -3.80
CA GLY A 40 1.10 -2.02 -3.66
C GLY A 40 -0.22 -1.59 -4.30
N ALA A 41 -0.57 -0.30 -4.27
CA ALA A 41 -1.76 0.23 -4.94
C ALA A 41 -1.64 0.11 -6.47
N ILE A 42 -0.48 0.46 -7.04
CA ILE A 42 -0.23 0.33 -8.48
C ILE A 42 -0.27 -1.14 -8.90
N LEU A 43 0.43 -2.00 -8.16
CA LEU A 43 0.51 -3.42 -8.46
C LEU A 43 -0.86 -4.10 -8.33
N GLY A 44 -1.62 -3.76 -7.28
CA GLY A 44 -2.98 -4.23 -7.08
C GLY A 44 -3.92 -3.78 -8.20
N ASN A 45 -3.86 -2.53 -8.64
CA ASN A 45 -4.67 -2.08 -9.78
C ASN A 45 -4.33 -2.87 -11.06
N ALA A 46 -3.05 -3.08 -11.37
CA ALA A 46 -2.62 -3.86 -12.53
C ALA A 46 -3.05 -5.33 -12.46
N ILE A 47 -3.07 -5.92 -11.26
CA ILE A 47 -3.59 -7.29 -11.06
C ILE A 47 -5.11 -7.30 -11.26
N GLY A 48 -5.83 -6.29 -10.78
CA GLY A 48 -7.27 -6.16 -10.97
C GLY A 48 -7.68 -6.09 -12.44
N GLU A 49 -6.95 -5.29 -13.23
CA GLU A 49 -7.13 -5.22 -14.69
C GLU A 49 -6.94 -6.57 -15.38
N ARG A 50 -6.00 -7.41 -14.89
CA ARG A 50 -5.71 -8.72 -15.49
C ARG A 50 -6.63 -9.84 -15.03
N THR A 51 -7.20 -9.73 -13.82
CA THR A 51 -8.03 -10.77 -13.22
C THR A 51 -9.52 -10.57 -13.51
N GLY A 52 -9.92 -9.41 -14.05
CA GLY A 52 -11.33 -9.13 -14.39
C GLY A 52 -12.24 -9.07 -13.16
N VAL A 53 -11.67 -8.84 -11.97
CA VAL A 53 -12.40 -8.86 -10.70
C VAL A 53 -13.06 -7.50 -10.50
N GLU A 54 -14.33 -7.40 -10.89
CA GLU A 54 -15.14 -6.17 -10.86
C GLU A 54 -15.83 -5.91 -9.51
N LEU A 55 -15.17 -6.18 -8.36
CA LEU A 55 -15.85 -6.01 -7.06
C LEU A 55 -16.27 -4.56 -6.78
N VAL A 56 -15.36 -3.60 -6.96
CA VAL A 56 -15.64 -2.15 -6.86
C VAL A 56 -14.65 -1.39 -7.74
N ARG A 57 -15.17 -0.72 -8.77
CA ARG A 57 -14.39 0.06 -9.74
C ARG A 57 -14.88 1.50 -9.76
N ILE A 58 -13.95 2.47 -9.75
CA ILE A 58 -14.26 3.88 -10.03
C ILE A 58 -13.56 4.25 -11.34
N GLY A 59 -14.35 4.37 -12.42
CA GLY A 59 -13.82 4.48 -13.77
C GLY A 59 -13.02 3.23 -14.14
N ASP A 60 -11.75 3.41 -14.51
CA ASP A 60 -10.84 2.29 -14.81
C ASP A 60 -10.13 1.69 -13.59
N PHE A 61 -10.26 2.31 -12.41
CA PHE A 61 -9.43 2.00 -11.25
C PHE A 61 -10.08 0.94 -10.34
N HIS A 62 -9.37 -0.15 -10.08
CA HIS A 62 -9.83 -1.29 -9.28
C HIS A 62 -9.49 -1.06 -7.80
N LEU A 63 -10.35 -0.32 -7.10
CA LEU A 63 -10.09 0.16 -5.74
C LEU A 63 -9.81 -0.95 -4.74
N VAL A 64 -10.60 -2.02 -4.75
CA VAL A 64 -10.49 -3.11 -3.77
C VAL A 64 -9.16 -3.83 -3.93
N ILE A 65 -8.78 -4.21 -5.15
CA ILE A 65 -7.53 -4.93 -5.38
C ILE A 65 -6.32 -4.01 -5.17
N ALA A 66 -6.41 -2.74 -5.56
CA ALA A 66 -5.39 -1.75 -5.23
C ALA A 66 -5.20 -1.61 -3.70
N SER A 67 -6.29 -1.56 -2.94
CA SER A 67 -6.25 -1.48 -1.46
C SER A 67 -5.61 -2.72 -0.85
N VAL A 68 -5.99 -3.91 -1.30
CA VAL A 68 -5.41 -5.18 -0.84
C VAL A 68 -3.92 -5.24 -1.17
N GLY A 69 -3.52 -4.85 -2.38
CA GLY A 69 -2.12 -4.77 -2.77
C GLY A 69 -1.32 -3.80 -1.89
N ALA A 70 -1.86 -2.62 -1.61
CA ALA A 70 -1.25 -1.63 -0.71
C ALA A 70 -1.05 -2.19 0.70
N GLN A 71 -2.07 -2.87 1.25
CA GLN A 71 -2.00 -3.47 2.58
C GLN A 71 -0.97 -4.61 2.65
N LEU A 72 -0.94 -5.49 1.65
CA LEU A 72 0.04 -6.58 1.58
C LEU A 72 1.47 -6.05 1.49
N CYS A 73 1.73 -5.05 0.64
CA CYS A 73 3.05 -4.44 0.55
C CYS A 73 3.47 -3.76 1.87
N MET A 74 2.57 -3.03 2.52
CA MET A 74 2.86 -2.43 3.84
C MET A 74 3.09 -3.48 4.92
N LEU A 75 2.37 -4.61 4.89
CA LEU A 75 2.58 -5.73 5.79
C LEU A 75 3.96 -6.37 5.58
N VAL A 76 4.34 -6.60 4.32
CA VAL A 76 5.66 -7.14 3.97
C VAL A 76 6.77 -6.17 4.39
N ALA A 77 6.65 -4.88 4.04
CA ALA A 77 7.61 -3.86 4.44
C ALA A 77 7.77 -3.80 5.96
N THR A 78 6.64 -3.89 6.67
CA THR A 78 6.60 -3.98 8.12
C THR A 78 7.38 -5.18 8.64
N LEU A 79 7.14 -6.39 8.11
CA LEU A 79 7.84 -7.60 8.53
C LEU A 79 9.34 -7.48 8.25
N LEU A 80 9.72 -6.93 7.10
CA LEU A 80 11.12 -6.68 6.74
C LEU A 80 11.79 -5.67 7.69
N THR A 81 11.09 -4.62 8.11
CA THR A 81 11.63 -3.67 9.11
C THR A 81 11.80 -4.30 10.50
N GLN A 82 10.99 -5.29 10.85
CA GLN A 82 11.16 -6.06 12.09
C GLN A 82 12.31 -7.06 12.02
N LEU A 83 12.59 -7.61 10.83
CA LEU A 83 13.76 -8.43 10.53
C LEU A 83 15.03 -7.59 10.28
N GLY A 84 14.89 -6.26 10.26
CA GLY A 84 15.99 -5.32 10.07
C GLY A 84 17.10 -5.52 11.10
N PRO A 85 18.36 -5.25 10.72
CA PRO A 85 19.53 -5.85 11.33
C PRO A 85 19.54 -5.65 12.84
N SER A 86 19.46 -6.77 13.58
CA SER A 86 20.02 -6.85 14.91
C SER A 86 21.47 -6.39 14.76
N ARG A 87 21.75 -5.14 15.12
CA ARG A 87 23.13 -4.67 15.23
C ARG A 87 23.77 -5.62 16.21
N ARG A 88 24.55 -6.57 15.67
CA ARG A 88 25.50 -7.36 16.41
C ARG A 88 26.42 -6.31 17.02
N SER A 89 26.21 -6.05 18.30
CA SER A 89 27.09 -5.25 19.12
C SER A 89 28.40 -6.02 19.17
N GLU A 90 29.37 -5.57 18.41
CA GLU A 90 30.79 -5.78 18.71
C GLU A 90 31.38 -4.44 19.11
#